data_AF-A0A7Y3C297-F1
#
_entry.id   AF-A0A7Y3C297-F1
#
_cell.length_a   1.000
_cell.length_b   1.000
_cell.length_c   1.000
_cell.angle_alpha   90.00
_cell.angle_beta   90.00
_cell.angle_gamma   90.00
#
_symmetry.space_group_name_H-M   'P 1'
#
loop_
_entity.id
_entity.type
_entity.pdbx_description
1 polymer ?
#
loop_
_entity_poly.entity_id
_entity_poly.type
_entity_poly.pdbx_seq_one_letter_code
_entity_poly.pdbx_strand_id
1 'polypeptide(L)'
;MRRALRVSWAGMALAAGLLLTAHPTRVAAQDIEAEAQLRGIPLPDSYYRTIQENPDAFSLPNGLFSVDSHGLRRAPVTGTASVPVVLALFSDSEEPYPQFSEDEIQRVLFDGPAEKGTITEAMTEMSLGNFTVTGDVFPWVRTSKTMLEIVGTESGFGEDADLGSYYVEALDLTDVDVDFGQYDNDGPDGIPNSGDDDGFVDFVAFVHNESGGECGGSNMWSHRWVYSAWNISGGLPYTTGDARNGGGFIRVNDYT
;
A
#
# COMPACT_ATOMS: atom_id res chain seq x y z
N MET A 1 -26.35 57.66 55.44
CA MET A 1 -26.01 57.68 53.99
C MET A 1 -24.81 56.77 53.76
N ARG A 2 -24.89 55.91 52.73
CA ARG A 2 -23.88 54.89 52.29
C ARG A 2 -23.85 53.64 53.18
N ARG A 3 -23.83 52.39 52.70
CA ARG A 3 -23.95 51.75 51.37
C ARG A 3 -24.27 50.26 51.65
N ALA A 4 -24.91 49.60 50.68
CA ALA A 4 -25.54 48.28 50.77
C ALA A 4 -24.65 47.09 51.19
N LEU A 5 -25.23 46.15 51.95
CA LEU A 5 -24.72 44.80 52.19
C LEU A 5 -24.75 43.99 50.88
N ARG A 6 -23.66 43.28 50.59
CA ARG A 6 -23.66 42.14 49.67
C ARG A 6 -23.31 40.88 50.47
N VAL A 7 -24.25 39.95 50.49
CA VAL A 7 -24.13 38.61 51.08
C VAL A 7 -23.28 37.74 50.16
N SER A 8 -22.30 37.06 50.75
CA SER A 8 -21.45 36.05 50.12
C SER A 8 -22.24 34.74 49.99
N TRP A 9 -22.24 34.14 48.79
CA TRP A 9 -22.65 32.76 48.59
C TRP A 9 -21.42 31.98 48.10
N ALA A 10 -20.90 31.12 48.97
CA ALA A 10 -19.93 30.10 48.62
C ALA A 10 -20.70 28.88 48.09
N GLY A 11 -20.51 28.53 46.82
CA GLY A 11 -20.97 27.27 46.23
C GLY A 11 -19.76 26.50 45.71
N MET A 12 -19.41 25.41 46.38
CA MET A 12 -18.40 24.44 45.96
C MET A 12 -18.80 23.80 44.62
N ALA A 13 -17.96 23.96 43.60
CA ALA A 13 -18.01 23.13 42.41
C ALA A 13 -17.09 21.91 42.60
N LEU A 14 -17.67 20.71 42.66
CA LEU A 14 -16.93 19.46 42.48
C LEU A 14 -16.57 19.33 41.00
N ALA A 15 -15.28 19.41 40.68
CA ALA A 15 -14.75 18.98 39.39
C ALA A 15 -14.36 17.51 39.49
N ALA A 16 -15.20 16.62 38.98
CA ALA A 16 -14.82 15.24 38.72
C ALA A 16 -13.98 15.21 37.44
N GLY A 17 -12.65 15.12 37.59
CA GLY A 17 -11.74 14.94 36.47
C GLY A 17 -11.87 13.53 35.89
N LEU A 18 -12.47 13.43 34.71
CA LEU A 18 -12.44 12.21 33.90
C LEU A 18 -11.08 12.18 33.19
N LEU A 19 -10.11 11.47 33.76
CA LEU A 19 -8.88 11.10 33.06
C LEU A 19 -9.24 10.06 32.00
N LEU A 20 -9.51 10.52 30.77
CA LEU A 20 -9.43 9.64 29.60
C LEU A 20 -7.97 9.27 29.40
N THR A 21 -7.59 8.08 29.85
CA THR A 21 -6.39 7.42 29.34
C THR A 21 -6.66 7.04 27.89
N ALA A 22 -6.33 7.94 26.97
CA ALA A 22 -6.21 7.61 25.55
C ALA A 22 -5.07 6.58 25.45
N HIS A 23 -5.44 5.31 25.42
CA HIS A 23 -4.51 4.28 24.98
C HIS A 23 -4.28 4.57 23.49
N PRO A 24 -3.03 4.70 23.03
CA PRO A 24 -2.78 4.70 21.59
C PRO A 24 -3.22 3.32 21.10
N THR A 25 -4.42 3.23 20.54
CA THR A 25 -4.79 2.11 19.69
C THR A 25 -3.77 2.12 18.57
N ARG A 26 -2.82 1.18 18.60
CA ARG A 26 -1.96 0.94 17.46
C ARG A 26 -2.89 0.51 16.34
N VAL A 27 -3.03 1.41 15.40
CA VAL A 27 -3.70 1.22 14.15
C VAL A 27 -2.73 0.46 13.27
N ALA A 28 -2.71 -0.86 13.40
CA ALA A 28 -2.05 -1.74 12.44
C ALA A 28 -3.19 -2.54 11.77
N ALA A 29 -3.19 -2.60 10.44
CA ALA A 29 -4.21 -3.20 9.56
C ALA A 29 -5.57 -2.49 9.40
N GLN A 30 -5.59 -1.14 9.51
CA GLN A 30 -6.83 -0.37 9.46
C GLN A 30 -7.62 -0.44 8.15
N ASP A 31 -7.03 -0.84 7.04
CA ASP A 31 -7.67 -0.92 5.73
C ASP A 31 -8.38 -2.25 5.50
N ILE A 32 -7.70 -3.38 5.73
CA ILE A 32 -8.29 -4.71 5.52
C ILE A 32 -9.44 -4.95 6.51
N GLU A 33 -9.24 -4.68 7.80
CA GLU A 33 -10.28 -4.87 8.82
C GLU A 33 -11.43 -3.87 8.67
N ALA A 34 -11.15 -2.61 8.30
CA ALA A 34 -12.21 -1.63 8.08
C ALA A 34 -13.06 -1.96 6.86
N GLU A 35 -12.46 -2.43 5.77
CA GLU A 35 -13.20 -2.84 4.58
C GLU A 35 -14.08 -4.07 4.86
N ALA A 36 -13.52 -5.07 5.55
CA ALA A 36 -14.27 -6.23 6.03
C ALA A 36 -15.48 -5.81 6.89
N GLN A 37 -15.25 -4.88 7.83
CA GLN A 37 -16.31 -4.34 8.69
C GLN A 37 -17.36 -3.54 7.91
N LEU A 38 -16.94 -2.69 6.98
CA LEU A 38 -17.81 -1.84 6.16
C LEU A 38 -18.74 -2.70 5.27
N ARG A 39 -18.23 -3.83 4.76
CA ARG A 39 -19.00 -4.76 3.92
C ARG A 39 -19.74 -5.84 4.69
N GLY A 40 -19.40 -6.04 5.96
CA GLY A 40 -19.96 -7.13 6.77
C GLY A 40 -19.52 -8.51 6.29
N ILE A 41 -18.35 -8.60 5.64
CA ILE A 41 -17.75 -9.85 5.18
C ILE A 41 -16.62 -10.19 6.16
N PRO A 42 -16.68 -11.33 6.86
CA PRO A 42 -15.62 -11.70 7.80
C PRO A 42 -14.32 -12.02 7.05
N LEU A 43 -13.20 -11.64 7.65
CA LEU A 43 -11.88 -12.06 7.19
C LEU A 43 -11.65 -13.55 7.52
N PRO A 44 -10.84 -14.27 6.71
CA PRO A 44 -10.47 -15.65 7.00
C PRO A 44 -9.71 -15.83 8.32
N ASP A 45 -9.72 -17.04 8.89
CA ASP A 45 -9.05 -17.32 10.17
C ASP A 45 -7.52 -17.19 10.05
N SER A 46 -6.97 -17.50 8.88
CA SER A 46 -5.54 -17.34 8.58
C SER A 46 -5.07 -15.90 8.66
N TYR A 47 -5.89 -14.92 8.26
CA TYR A 47 -5.56 -13.50 8.43
C TYR A 47 -5.24 -13.19 9.91
N TYR A 48 -6.10 -13.61 10.83
CA TYR A 48 -5.92 -13.36 12.26
C TYR A 48 -4.72 -14.13 12.85
N ARG A 49 -4.40 -15.31 12.31
CA ARG A 49 -3.20 -16.06 12.68
C ARG A 49 -1.94 -15.29 12.28
N THR A 50 -1.89 -14.78 11.05
CA THR A 50 -0.78 -13.99 10.53
C THR A 50 -0.55 -12.74 11.39
N ILE A 51 -1.60 -12.01 11.76
CA ILE A 51 -1.50 -10.85 12.65
C ILE A 51 -1.01 -11.23 14.06
N GLN A 52 -1.41 -12.39 14.59
CA GLN A 52 -0.95 -12.86 15.91
C GLN A 52 0.55 -13.22 15.90
N GLU A 53 1.03 -13.80 14.81
CA GLU A 53 2.44 -14.19 14.64
C GLU A 53 3.33 -13.00 14.31
N ASN A 54 2.84 -12.11 13.45
CA ASN A 54 3.48 -10.88 13.02
C ASN A 54 2.51 -9.70 13.13
N PRO A 55 2.55 -8.94 14.24
CA PRO A 55 1.67 -7.77 14.43
C PRO A 55 1.85 -6.64 13.40
N ASP A 56 2.96 -6.64 12.65
CA ASP A 56 3.24 -5.69 11.58
C ASP A 56 2.90 -6.27 10.19
N ALA A 57 2.30 -7.45 10.12
CA ALA A 57 1.80 -8.00 8.86
C ALA A 57 0.77 -7.07 8.21
N PHE A 58 0.72 -7.11 6.89
CA PHE A 58 -0.09 -6.23 6.07
C PHE A 58 0.16 -4.73 6.25
N SER A 59 1.40 -4.37 6.61
CA SER A 59 1.89 -3.00 6.61
C SER A 59 2.84 -2.75 5.43
N LEU A 60 3.02 -1.47 5.10
CA LEU A 60 4.01 -0.98 4.14
C LEU A 60 5.12 -0.26 4.93
N PRO A 61 6.23 -0.94 5.25
CA PRO A 61 7.31 -0.38 6.05
C PRO A 61 7.97 0.83 5.37
N ASN A 62 8.27 0.74 4.06
CA ASN A 62 8.96 1.79 3.30
C ASN A 62 7.94 2.82 2.80
N GLY A 63 7.00 2.44 1.93
CA GLY A 63 5.89 3.28 1.47
C GLY A 63 6.30 4.62 0.83
N LEU A 64 5.32 5.48 0.55
CA LEU A 64 5.47 6.76 -0.21
C LEU A 64 6.22 7.90 0.53
N PHE A 65 6.94 7.62 1.61
CA PHE A 65 7.43 8.68 2.51
C PHE A 65 8.95 8.71 2.54
N SER A 66 9.53 9.83 2.06
CA SER A 66 10.96 10.09 2.26
C SER A 66 11.37 9.92 3.71
N VAL A 67 12.45 9.16 3.91
CA VAL A 67 13.09 8.98 5.21
C VAL A 67 14.31 9.90 5.29
N ASP A 68 14.56 10.47 6.47
CA ASP A 68 15.80 11.20 6.66
C ASP A 68 17.00 10.25 6.80
N SER A 69 18.22 10.79 6.84
CA SER A 69 19.46 10.02 7.06
C SER A 69 19.50 9.14 8.33
N HIS A 70 18.50 9.22 9.20
CA HIS A 70 18.33 8.39 10.40
C HIS A 70 17.15 7.40 10.28
N GLY A 71 16.52 7.28 9.10
CA GLY A 71 15.39 6.39 8.85
C GLY A 71 14.06 6.90 9.41
N LEU A 72 13.96 8.20 9.74
CA LEU A 72 12.71 8.79 10.24
C LEU A 72 11.89 9.38 9.10
N ARG A 73 10.58 9.07 9.07
CA ARG A 73 9.65 9.66 8.11
C ARG A 73 9.69 11.19 8.19
N ARG A 74 9.96 11.82 7.06
CA ARG A 74 10.09 13.27 6.98
C ARG A 74 8.72 13.95 6.92
N ALA A 75 8.59 15.04 7.66
CA ALA A 75 7.43 15.93 7.62
C ALA A 75 7.87 17.39 7.37
N PRO A 76 7.14 18.17 6.56
CA PRO A 76 6.01 17.73 5.72
C PRO A 76 6.45 16.78 4.61
N VAL A 77 5.53 15.93 4.15
CA VAL A 77 5.72 15.14 2.93
C VAL A 77 5.68 16.12 1.77
N THR A 78 6.72 16.11 0.93
CA THR A 78 6.86 17.04 -0.20
C THR A 78 7.40 16.33 -1.42
N GLY A 79 7.14 16.87 -2.61
CA GLY A 79 7.71 16.40 -3.87
C GLY A 79 6.75 15.51 -4.64
N THR A 80 7.32 14.69 -5.51
CA THR A 80 6.56 13.75 -6.34
C THR A 80 7.03 12.34 -6.02
N ALA A 81 6.08 11.44 -5.79
CA ALA A 81 6.36 10.01 -5.74
C ALA A 81 5.82 9.34 -7.01
N SER A 82 6.60 8.44 -7.59
CA SER A 82 6.21 7.70 -8.80
C SER A 82 5.96 6.25 -8.45
N VAL A 83 4.83 5.69 -8.88
CA VAL A 83 4.40 4.33 -8.54
C VAL A 83 4.35 3.46 -9.80
N PRO A 84 5.08 2.33 -9.84
CA PRO A 84 4.90 1.33 -10.88
C PRO A 84 3.63 0.51 -10.61
N VAL A 85 2.74 0.44 -11.59
CA VAL A 85 1.52 -0.37 -11.53
C VAL A 85 1.65 -1.56 -12.47
N VAL A 86 1.79 -2.75 -11.89
CA VAL A 86 1.91 -4.02 -12.61
C VAL A 86 0.54 -4.66 -12.75
N LEU A 87 0.10 -4.84 -14.00
CA LEU A 87 -1.16 -5.49 -14.32
C LEU A 87 -0.92 -6.98 -14.57
N ALA A 88 -1.53 -7.87 -13.79
CA ALA A 88 -1.24 -9.30 -13.85
C ALA A 88 -2.50 -10.17 -13.96
N LEU A 89 -2.45 -11.14 -14.88
CA LEU A 89 -3.47 -12.16 -15.07
C LEU A 89 -3.00 -13.50 -14.50
N PHE A 90 -3.92 -14.28 -13.95
CA PHE A 90 -3.74 -15.72 -13.77
C PHE A 90 -3.74 -16.42 -15.14
N SER A 91 -3.29 -17.66 -15.21
CA SER A 91 -3.27 -18.41 -16.47
C SER A 91 -4.67 -18.69 -17.02
N ASP A 92 -5.68 -18.75 -16.16
CA ASP A 92 -7.09 -18.98 -16.49
C ASP A 92 -7.98 -17.71 -16.41
N SER A 93 -7.40 -16.53 -16.18
CA SER A 93 -8.14 -15.27 -16.23
C SER A 93 -8.74 -15.02 -17.62
N GLU A 94 -9.97 -14.50 -17.65
CA GLU A 94 -10.51 -13.87 -18.86
C GLU A 94 -9.62 -12.69 -19.30
N GLU A 95 -9.63 -12.38 -20.59
CA GLU A 95 -8.97 -11.18 -21.08
C GLU A 95 -9.64 -9.92 -20.50
N PRO A 96 -8.86 -8.90 -20.07
CA PRO A 96 -9.40 -7.66 -19.58
C PRO A 96 -10.38 -7.02 -20.56
N TYR A 97 -11.53 -6.59 -20.06
CA TYR A 97 -12.44 -5.79 -20.87
C TYR A 97 -11.78 -4.45 -21.25
N PRO A 98 -12.21 -3.80 -22.34
CA PRO A 98 -11.58 -2.54 -22.79
C PRO A 98 -11.53 -1.42 -21.75
N GLN A 99 -12.46 -1.39 -20.77
CA GLN A 99 -12.42 -0.43 -19.66
C GLN A 99 -11.34 -0.71 -18.60
N PHE A 100 -10.63 -1.83 -18.73
CA PHE A 100 -9.49 -2.22 -17.90
C PHE A 100 -8.22 -2.34 -18.76
N SER A 101 -8.16 -1.63 -19.90
CA SER A 101 -6.92 -1.51 -20.66
C SER A 101 -5.89 -0.69 -19.87
N GLU A 102 -4.62 -0.91 -20.16
CA GLU A 102 -3.48 -0.15 -19.62
C GLU A 102 -3.72 1.36 -19.69
N ASP A 103 -4.01 1.89 -20.90
CA ASP A 103 -4.31 3.33 -21.11
C ASP A 103 -5.47 3.84 -20.25
N GLU A 104 -6.51 3.02 -20.06
CA GLU A 104 -7.69 3.44 -19.29
C GLU A 104 -7.37 3.45 -17.79
N ILE A 105 -6.61 2.46 -17.31
CA ILE A 105 -6.13 2.39 -15.92
C ILE A 105 -5.18 3.56 -15.64
N GLN A 106 -4.21 3.84 -16.52
CA GLN A 106 -3.32 5.01 -16.44
C GLN A 106 -4.13 6.30 -16.34
N ARG A 107 -5.11 6.45 -17.23
CA ARG A 107 -5.95 7.64 -17.29
C ARG A 107 -6.80 7.83 -16.03
N VAL A 108 -7.39 6.78 -15.47
CA VAL A 108 -8.23 6.90 -14.26
C VAL A 108 -7.41 7.03 -12.99
N LEU A 109 -6.22 6.43 -12.92
CA LEU A 109 -5.36 6.51 -11.75
C LEU A 109 -4.59 7.83 -11.71
N PHE A 110 -3.97 8.26 -12.80
CA PHE A 110 -2.95 9.33 -12.76
C PHE A 110 -3.24 10.54 -13.66
N ASP A 111 -3.65 10.34 -14.91
CA ASP A 111 -3.63 11.43 -15.91
C ASP A 111 -4.90 12.28 -15.93
N GLY A 112 -6.05 11.63 -15.73
CA GLY A 112 -7.38 12.25 -15.85
C GLY A 112 -7.82 12.51 -17.30
N PRO A 113 -9.07 12.96 -17.49
CA PRO A 113 -10.08 13.23 -16.46
C PRO A 113 -10.79 11.95 -15.99
N ALA A 114 -10.87 11.70 -14.68
CA ALA A 114 -11.63 10.58 -14.12
C ALA A 114 -12.94 11.06 -13.47
N GLU A 115 -14.01 10.26 -13.51
CA GLU A 115 -15.33 10.66 -12.98
C GLU A 115 -15.27 11.11 -11.50
N LYS A 116 -14.42 10.45 -10.71
CA LYS A 116 -14.24 10.71 -9.27
C LYS A 116 -12.92 11.43 -8.94
N GLY A 117 -12.20 11.91 -9.96
CA GLY A 117 -10.84 12.40 -9.84
C GLY A 117 -9.80 11.27 -9.77
N THR A 118 -8.53 11.64 -9.96
CA THR A 118 -7.36 10.73 -9.96
C THR A 118 -6.68 10.70 -8.59
N ILE A 119 -5.80 9.72 -8.34
CA ILE A 119 -4.97 9.72 -7.12
C ILE A 119 -4.01 10.92 -7.12
N THR A 120 -3.52 11.31 -8.31
CA THR A 120 -2.70 12.51 -8.51
C THR A 120 -3.40 13.76 -8.01
N GLU A 121 -4.65 13.97 -8.44
CA GLU A 121 -5.47 15.12 -8.04
C GLU A 121 -5.76 15.07 -6.54
N ALA A 122 -6.19 13.92 -6.02
CA ALA A 122 -6.52 13.75 -4.61
C ALA A 122 -5.33 14.03 -3.69
N MET A 123 -4.16 13.46 -3.98
CA MET A 123 -2.95 13.65 -3.16
C MET A 123 -2.42 15.09 -3.26
N THR A 124 -2.48 15.70 -4.44
CA THR A 124 -2.12 17.11 -4.63
C THR A 124 -3.07 18.03 -3.86
N GLU A 125 -4.38 17.76 -3.87
CA GLU A 125 -5.37 18.55 -3.12
C GLU A 125 -5.18 18.40 -1.61
N MET A 126 -5.14 17.16 -1.10
CA MET A 126 -5.01 16.89 0.34
C MET A 126 -3.70 17.44 0.93
N SER A 127 -2.64 17.49 0.13
CA SER A 127 -1.34 18.02 0.53
C SER A 127 -1.21 19.54 0.34
N LEU A 128 -2.26 20.22 -0.15
CA LEU A 128 -2.24 21.65 -0.54
C LEU A 128 -1.14 21.97 -1.57
N GLY A 129 -0.89 21.05 -2.49
CA GLY A 129 0.10 21.16 -3.56
C GLY A 129 1.53 20.85 -3.13
N ASN A 130 1.75 20.34 -1.91
CA ASN A 130 3.10 20.00 -1.44
C ASN A 130 3.56 18.64 -1.93
N PHE A 131 2.63 17.71 -2.16
CA PHE A 131 2.92 16.33 -2.50
C PHE A 131 2.02 15.84 -3.63
N THR A 132 2.63 15.21 -4.62
CA THR A 132 1.94 14.61 -5.77
C THR A 132 2.33 13.14 -5.87
N VAL A 133 1.35 12.29 -6.15
CA VAL A 133 1.59 10.89 -6.53
C VAL A 133 1.31 10.79 -8.02
N THR A 134 2.22 10.19 -8.77
CA THR A 134 2.06 9.84 -10.18
C THR A 134 2.49 8.39 -10.36
N GLY A 135 2.40 7.87 -11.57
CA GLY A 135 2.90 6.54 -11.85
C GLY A 135 2.75 6.16 -13.31
N ASP A 136 3.28 4.99 -13.62
CA ASP A 136 3.16 4.34 -14.92
C ASP A 136 2.45 3.01 -14.75
N VAL A 137 1.45 2.77 -15.58
CA VAL A 137 0.75 1.49 -15.67
C VAL A 137 1.35 0.70 -16.81
N PHE A 138 1.79 -0.52 -16.51
CA PHE A 138 2.43 -1.39 -17.49
C PHE A 138 1.45 -2.34 -18.17
N PRO A 139 1.80 -2.87 -19.36
CA PRO A 139 0.96 -3.82 -20.06
C PRO A 139 0.60 -5.05 -19.21
N TRP A 140 -0.58 -5.60 -19.45
CA TRP A 140 -1.01 -6.86 -18.82
C TRP A 140 -0.03 -8.00 -19.12
N VAL A 141 0.50 -8.60 -18.06
CA VAL A 141 1.27 -9.85 -18.14
C VAL A 141 0.41 -11.03 -17.69
N ARG A 142 0.61 -12.21 -18.31
CA ARG A 142 -0.10 -13.43 -17.93
C ARG A 142 0.85 -14.41 -17.27
N THR A 143 0.60 -14.69 -16.00
CA THR A 143 1.34 -15.67 -15.20
C THR A 143 0.91 -17.10 -15.52
N SER A 144 1.68 -18.07 -15.04
CA SER A 144 1.56 -19.48 -15.41
C SER A 144 0.53 -20.28 -14.61
N LYS A 145 0.17 -19.82 -13.41
CA LYS A 145 -0.70 -20.56 -12.48
C LYS A 145 -2.14 -20.04 -12.51
N THR A 146 -3.08 -20.94 -12.26
CA THR A 146 -4.50 -20.60 -12.20
C THR A 146 -4.82 -19.79 -10.95
N MET A 147 -5.94 -19.06 -10.97
CA MET A 147 -6.43 -18.32 -9.81
C MET A 147 -6.52 -19.23 -8.57
N LEU A 148 -7.05 -20.45 -8.73
CA LEU A 148 -7.23 -21.37 -7.61
C LEU A 148 -5.89 -21.83 -7.00
N GLU A 149 -4.87 -22.07 -7.83
CA GLU A 149 -3.53 -22.45 -7.37
C GLU A 149 -2.82 -21.31 -6.62
N ILE A 150 -3.14 -20.06 -6.96
CA ILE A 150 -2.52 -18.88 -6.35
C ILE A 150 -3.27 -18.43 -5.08
N VAL A 151 -4.59 -18.37 -5.14
CA VAL A 151 -5.41 -17.76 -4.08
C VAL A 151 -5.75 -18.77 -2.97
N GLY A 152 -5.77 -20.06 -3.28
CA GLY A 152 -6.16 -21.10 -2.34
C GLY A 152 -7.60 -20.96 -1.87
N THR A 153 -7.89 -21.47 -0.68
CA THR A 153 -9.25 -21.52 -0.11
C THR A 153 -9.61 -20.34 0.77
N GLU A 154 -8.63 -19.52 1.16
CA GLU A 154 -8.80 -18.38 2.07
C GLU A 154 -8.36 -17.05 1.44
N SER A 155 -8.70 -16.84 0.16
CA SER A 155 -8.52 -15.56 -0.54
C SER A 155 -7.08 -15.00 -0.47
N GLY A 156 -6.08 -15.88 -0.54
CA GLY A 156 -4.67 -15.50 -0.50
C GLY A 156 -4.04 -15.48 0.90
N PHE A 157 -4.80 -15.71 1.97
CA PHE A 157 -4.26 -15.74 3.35
C PHE A 157 -3.89 -17.15 3.84
N GLY A 158 -4.45 -18.19 3.22
CA GLY A 158 -4.28 -19.58 3.64
C GLY A 158 -2.89 -20.14 3.34
N GLU A 159 -2.53 -21.24 4.02
CA GLU A 159 -1.27 -21.97 3.77
C GLU A 159 -1.22 -22.64 2.39
N ASP A 160 -2.37 -22.79 1.74
CA ASP A 160 -2.54 -23.30 0.39
C ASP A 160 -2.47 -22.21 -0.69
N ALA A 161 -2.29 -20.94 -0.31
CA ALA A 161 -2.06 -19.83 -1.23
C ALA A 161 -0.59 -19.73 -1.65
N ASP A 162 -0.36 -19.18 -2.84
CA ASP A 162 0.96 -19.04 -3.47
C ASP A 162 1.12 -17.67 -4.15
N LEU A 163 0.60 -16.62 -3.51
CA LEU A 163 0.67 -15.24 -4.01
C LEU A 163 2.10 -14.79 -4.35
N GLY A 164 3.09 -15.24 -3.57
CA GLY A 164 4.50 -14.95 -3.85
C GLY A 164 4.96 -15.43 -5.23
N SER A 165 4.53 -16.61 -5.69
CA SER A 165 4.86 -17.10 -7.04
C SER A 165 4.22 -16.22 -8.13
N TYR A 166 3.00 -15.75 -7.88
CA TYR A 166 2.27 -14.89 -8.82
C TYR A 166 2.94 -13.52 -8.95
N TYR A 167 3.30 -12.89 -7.84
CA TYR A 167 3.97 -11.59 -7.86
C TYR A 167 5.36 -11.65 -8.49
N VAL A 168 6.17 -12.67 -8.18
CA VAL A 168 7.51 -12.77 -8.78
C VAL A 168 7.45 -13.03 -10.27
N GLU A 169 6.52 -13.87 -10.74
CA GLU A 169 6.38 -14.12 -12.17
C GLU A 169 5.86 -12.88 -12.90
N ALA A 170 4.94 -12.12 -12.30
CA ALA A 170 4.50 -10.85 -12.85
C ALA A 170 5.67 -9.83 -12.94
N LEU A 171 6.48 -9.73 -11.89
CA LEU A 171 7.69 -8.87 -11.89
C LEU A 171 8.70 -9.33 -12.94
N ASP A 172 9.03 -10.62 -13.02
CA ASP A 172 9.95 -11.18 -14.02
C ASP A 172 9.51 -10.84 -15.46
N LEU A 173 8.20 -10.89 -15.72
CA LEU A 173 7.63 -10.58 -17.04
C LEU A 173 7.67 -9.07 -17.35
N THR A 174 7.54 -8.21 -16.35
CA THR A 174 7.56 -6.74 -16.49
C THR A 174 8.99 -6.18 -16.54
N ASP A 175 9.91 -6.71 -15.74
CA ASP A 175 11.32 -6.28 -15.60
C ASP A 175 12.13 -6.37 -16.91
N VAL A 176 11.64 -7.13 -17.89
CA VAL A 176 12.26 -7.20 -19.22
C VAL A 176 12.25 -5.84 -19.94
N ASP A 177 11.21 -5.03 -19.71
CA ASP A 177 10.96 -3.79 -20.46
C ASP A 177 10.91 -2.54 -19.56
N VAL A 178 11.00 -2.70 -18.24
CA VAL A 178 10.83 -1.62 -17.26
C VAL A 178 12.11 -1.42 -16.46
N ASP A 179 12.59 -0.17 -16.39
CA ASP A 179 13.62 0.24 -15.44
C ASP A 179 12.98 0.57 -14.10
N PHE A 180 13.05 -0.36 -13.14
CA PHE A 180 12.48 -0.17 -11.81
C PHE A 180 13.22 0.90 -10.99
N GLY A 181 14.44 1.29 -11.38
CA GLY A 181 15.17 2.38 -10.74
C GLY A 181 14.47 3.73 -10.86
N GLN A 182 13.49 3.88 -11.74
CA GLN A 182 12.66 5.09 -11.84
C GLN A 182 11.69 5.28 -10.67
N TYR A 183 11.57 4.28 -9.79
CA TYR A 183 10.60 4.24 -8.69
C TYR A 183 11.24 4.05 -7.30
N ASP A 184 12.56 4.21 -7.21
CA ASP A 184 13.35 4.27 -5.96
C ASP A 184 13.67 5.76 -5.72
N ASN A 185 12.74 6.51 -5.12
CA ASN A 185 12.82 7.98 -5.08
C ASN A 185 12.57 8.58 -3.68
N ASP A 186 12.85 7.77 -2.65
CA ASP A 186 12.65 8.08 -1.24
C ASP A 186 13.78 8.93 -0.62
N GLY A 187 14.84 9.18 -1.38
CA GLY A 187 15.96 10.05 -1.06
C GLY A 187 15.59 11.54 -0.91
N PRO A 188 16.29 12.30 -0.04
CA PRO A 188 16.09 13.74 0.13
C PRO A 188 16.11 14.61 -1.13
N ASP A 189 16.81 14.20 -2.19
CA ASP A 189 16.89 14.97 -3.44
C ASP A 189 15.70 14.75 -4.40
N GLY A 190 14.92 13.69 -4.19
CA GLY A 190 13.74 13.30 -4.98
C GLY A 190 14.07 12.89 -6.42
N ILE A 191 15.32 12.55 -6.71
CA ILE A 191 15.78 12.03 -8.00
C ILE A 191 15.82 10.51 -7.89
N PRO A 192 15.11 9.75 -8.75
CA PRO A 192 15.10 8.30 -8.66
C PRO A 192 16.50 7.66 -8.81
N ASN A 193 16.77 6.61 -8.01
CA ASN A 193 17.97 5.78 -8.01
C ASN A 193 19.28 6.62 -7.99
N SER A 194 19.26 7.66 -7.17
CA SER A 194 20.37 8.56 -6.91
C SER A 194 21.21 8.09 -5.71
N GLY A 195 22.07 8.96 -5.16
CA GLY A 195 23.05 8.61 -4.13
C GLY A 195 22.49 8.49 -2.73
N ASP A 196 21.29 9.01 -2.51
CA ASP A 196 20.63 9.06 -1.21
C ASP A 196 19.42 8.13 -1.09
N ASP A 197 19.03 7.43 -2.17
CA ASP A 197 17.99 6.41 -2.16
C ASP A 197 18.46 5.05 -1.60
N ASP A 198 17.51 4.28 -1.07
CA ASP A 198 17.78 3.06 -0.33
C ASP A 198 17.97 1.81 -1.22
N GLY A 199 17.72 1.95 -2.53
CA GLY A 199 17.87 0.91 -3.55
C GLY A 199 16.69 -0.04 -3.61
N PHE A 200 15.52 0.39 -3.14
CA PHE A 200 14.26 -0.31 -3.27
C PHE A 200 13.26 0.56 -3.99
N VAL A 201 12.46 -0.05 -4.85
CA VAL A 201 11.23 0.59 -5.31
C VAL A 201 10.37 0.93 -4.10
N ASP A 202 9.90 2.18 -3.99
CA ASP A 202 9.11 2.70 -2.87
C ASP A 202 7.98 1.73 -2.49
N PHE A 203 7.25 1.26 -3.51
CA PHE A 203 6.41 0.05 -3.52
C PHE A 203 5.91 -0.23 -4.95
N VAL A 204 5.48 -1.46 -5.22
CA VAL A 204 4.76 -1.82 -6.46
C VAL A 204 3.26 -1.95 -6.19
N ALA A 205 2.43 -1.38 -7.04
CA ALA A 205 0.99 -1.66 -7.02
C ALA A 205 0.67 -2.78 -8.01
N PHE A 206 0.03 -3.85 -7.55
CA PHE A 206 -0.49 -4.91 -8.41
C PHE A 206 -1.98 -4.73 -8.64
N VAL A 207 -2.40 -4.91 -9.89
CA VAL A 207 -3.82 -4.99 -10.25
C VAL A 207 -4.07 -6.35 -10.90
N HIS A 208 -5.03 -7.09 -10.35
CA HIS A 208 -5.57 -8.30 -10.95
C HIS A 208 -6.94 -8.03 -11.57
N ASN A 209 -7.33 -8.82 -12.56
CA ASN A 209 -8.52 -8.54 -13.38
C ASN A 209 -9.84 -8.90 -12.68
N GLU A 210 -9.80 -9.83 -11.74
CA GLU A 210 -10.98 -10.35 -11.07
C GLU A 210 -11.42 -9.48 -9.89
N SER A 211 -12.70 -9.61 -9.52
CA SER A 211 -13.22 -9.02 -8.29
C SER A 211 -12.54 -9.62 -7.06
N GLY A 212 -11.99 -8.78 -6.19
CA GLY A 212 -11.34 -9.21 -4.96
C GLY A 212 -12.26 -9.94 -3.97
N GLY A 213 -11.65 -10.70 -3.07
CA GLY A 213 -12.34 -11.47 -2.03
C GLY A 213 -13.15 -10.60 -1.06
N GLU A 214 -12.69 -9.35 -0.83
CA GLU A 214 -13.42 -8.35 -0.05
C GLU A 214 -14.75 -7.94 -0.69
N CYS A 215 -14.95 -8.22 -1.98
CA CYS A 215 -16.23 -8.02 -2.66
C CYS A 215 -17.17 -9.24 -2.57
N GLY A 216 -16.81 -10.27 -1.80
CA GLY A 216 -17.58 -11.51 -1.61
C GLY A 216 -17.30 -12.59 -2.65
N GLY A 217 -16.26 -12.41 -3.48
CA GLY A 217 -15.76 -13.40 -4.42
C GLY A 217 -14.81 -14.41 -3.78
N SER A 218 -14.33 -15.36 -4.58
CA SER A 218 -13.32 -16.35 -4.18
C SER A 218 -11.90 -15.99 -4.62
N ASN A 219 -11.68 -14.77 -5.13
CA ASN A 219 -10.36 -14.30 -5.52
C ASN A 219 -9.58 -13.78 -4.30
N MET A 220 -8.35 -13.36 -4.54
CA MET A 220 -7.47 -12.70 -3.60
C MET A 220 -8.18 -11.55 -2.91
N TRP A 221 -8.04 -11.47 -1.59
CA TRP A 221 -8.46 -10.31 -0.83
C TRP A 221 -7.42 -9.21 -1.02
N SER A 222 -7.81 -8.03 -1.48
CA SER A 222 -6.85 -6.94 -1.69
C SER A 222 -6.16 -6.55 -0.38
N HIS A 223 -4.83 -6.49 -0.41
CA HIS A 223 -4.02 -6.16 0.75
C HIS A 223 -2.67 -5.61 0.30
N ARG A 224 -2.02 -4.90 1.22
CA ARG A 224 -0.60 -4.56 1.11
C ARG A 224 0.24 -5.49 1.96
N TRP A 225 1.48 -5.74 1.59
CA TRP A 225 2.44 -6.45 2.43
C TRP A 225 3.87 -6.30 1.89
N VAL A 226 4.72 -7.29 2.18
CA VAL A 226 6.09 -7.39 1.69
C VAL A 226 6.34 -8.74 1.03
N TYR A 227 7.01 -8.74 -0.12
CA TYR A 227 7.34 -9.94 -0.89
C TYR A 227 8.18 -10.93 -0.09
N SER A 228 9.14 -10.42 0.69
CA SER A 228 10.02 -11.24 1.54
C SER A 228 9.30 -12.04 2.63
N ALA A 229 8.01 -11.77 2.89
CA ALA A 229 7.21 -12.56 3.82
C ALA A 229 6.63 -13.84 3.18
N TRP A 230 6.59 -13.94 1.85
CA TRP A 230 6.16 -15.16 1.16
C TRP A 230 7.24 -16.23 1.25
N ASN A 231 6.84 -17.48 1.53
CA ASN A 231 7.79 -18.59 1.72
C ASN A 231 8.73 -18.80 0.50
N ILE A 232 8.21 -18.60 -0.72
CA ILE A 232 9.02 -18.74 -1.95
C ILE A 232 10.20 -17.77 -2.02
N SER A 233 10.09 -16.61 -1.38
CA SER A 233 11.12 -15.58 -1.37
C SER A 233 12.37 -15.99 -0.57
N GLY A 234 12.24 -16.98 0.33
CA GLY A 234 13.31 -17.34 1.27
C GLY A 234 13.69 -16.23 2.24
N GLY A 235 12.79 -15.26 2.49
CA GLY A 235 13.06 -14.11 3.34
C GLY A 235 13.81 -12.98 2.65
N LEU A 236 13.88 -12.98 1.31
CA LEU A 236 14.61 -12.00 0.52
C LEU A 236 13.66 -11.18 -0.37
N PRO A 237 13.96 -9.91 -0.62
CA PRO A 237 13.23 -9.12 -1.62
C PRO A 237 13.48 -9.65 -3.04
N TYR A 238 12.59 -9.31 -3.97
CA TYR A 238 12.83 -9.50 -5.40
C TYR A 238 13.99 -8.58 -5.84
N THR A 239 14.82 -9.05 -6.77
CA THR A 239 15.97 -8.30 -7.32
C THR A 239 15.76 -8.14 -8.81
N THR A 240 15.71 -6.90 -9.27
CA THR A 240 15.45 -6.57 -10.68
C THR A 240 16.72 -6.68 -11.53
N GLY A 241 16.59 -6.50 -12.85
CA GLY A 241 17.71 -6.38 -13.78
C GLY A 241 18.44 -5.03 -13.74
N ASP A 242 17.93 -4.05 -12.99
CA ASP A 242 18.33 -2.64 -13.08
C ASP A 242 19.45 -2.28 -12.13
N ALA A 243 20.46 -1.58 -12.67
CA ALA A 243 21.62 -1.19 -11.89
C ALA A 243 21.25 -0.14 -10.83
N ARG A 244 21.57 -0.44 -9.57
CA ARG A 244 21.45 0.52 -8.47
C ARG A 244 22.67 1.43 -8.42
N ASN A 245 22.47 2.70 -8.14
CA ASN A 245 23.56 3.59 -7.77
C ASN A 245 24.28 3.10 -6.49
N GLY A 246 25.60 3.26 -6.44
CA GLY A 246 26.42 2.66 -5.39
C GLY A 246 26.70 1.15 -5.55
N GLY A 247 26.10 0.50 -6.55
CA GLY A 247 26.37 -0.89 -6.93
C GLY A 247 25.30 -1.89 -6.46
N GLY A 248 25.21 -3.01 -7.17
CA GLY A 248 24.13 -3.98 -7.02
C GLY A 248 22.96 -3.67 -7.95
N PHE A 249 21.78 -4.15 -7.59
CA PHE A 249 20.56 -4.02 -8.37
C PHE A 249 19.43 -3.45 -7.53
N ILE A 250 18.48 -2.81 -8.19
CA ILE A 250 17.22 -2.36 -7.59
C ILE A 250 16.46 -3.58 -7.06
N ARG A 251 15.70 -3.37 -5.98
CA ARG A 251 14.95 -4.43 -5.32
C ARG A 251 13.50 -4.02 -5.13
N VAL A 252 12.62 -5.01 -5.13
CA VAL A 252 11.20 -4.83 -4.81
C VAL A 252 10.88 -5.66 -3.58
N ASN A 253 10.26 -5.03 -2.60
CA ASN A 253 9.79 -5.72 -1.40
C ASN A 253 8.36 -5.32 -1.08
N ASP A 254 8.10 -4.03 -1.03
CA ASP A 254 6.81 -3.51 -0.60
C ASP A 254 5.82 -3.57 -1.77
N TYR A 255 4.61 -4.05 -1.51
CA TYR A 255 3.55 -4.10 -2.52
C TYR A 255 2.16 -3.80 -1.95
N THR A 256 1.27 -3.39 -2.84
CA THR A 256 -0.18 -3.24 -2.57
C THR A 256 -1.04 -3.74 -3.73
#